data_AF-A0A1B7MUW5-F1
#
_entry.id   AF-A0A1B7MUW5-F1
#
_cell.length_a   1.000
_cell.length_b   1.000
_cell.length_c   1.000
_cell.angle_alpha   90.00
_cell.angle_beta   90.00
_cell.angle_gamma   90.00
#
_symmetry.space_group_name_H-M   'P 1'
#
loop_
_entity.id
_entity.type
_entity.pdbx_description
1 polymer ?
#
loop_
_entity_poly.entity_id
_entity_poly.type
_entity_poly.pdbx_seq_one_letter_code
_entity_poly.pdbx_strand_id
1 'polypeptide(L)' 'MRFSFIVAITALTASMSVSACGKFEDYCNNDIGCCSGFYCNSTPDLSYCLPTAA' A
#
# COMPACT_ATOMS: atom_id res chain seq x y z
N MET A 1 40.41 1.39 -1.39
CA MET A 1 39.16 2.18 -1.42
C MET A 1 37.98 1.23 -1.70
N ARG A 2 37.54 0.44 -0.70
CA ARG A 2 36.47 -0.58 -0.88
C ARG A 2 35.52 -0.56 0.32
N PHE A 3 34.88 0.56 0.60
CA PHE A 3 33.90 0.64 1.70
C PHE A 3 32.73 1.60 1.40
N SER A 4 32.28 1.70 0.15
CA SER A 4 31.19 2.63 -0.21
C SER A 4 29.97 1.99 -0.87
N PHE A 5 30.02 0.70 -1.22
CA PHE A 5 28.90 0.06 -1.93
C PHE A 5 27.82 -0.54 -1.00
N ILE A 6 28.13 -0.80 0.26
CA ILE A 6 27.17 -1.45 1.19
C ILE A 6 26.17 -0.44 1.79
N VAL A 7 26.56 0.84 1.91
CA VAL A 7 25.72 1.88 2.53
C VAL A 7 24.53 2.29 1.64
N ALA A 8 24.61 2.06 0.33
CA ALA A 8 23.52 2.40 -0.59
C ALA A 8 22.33 1.43 -0.51
N ILE A 9 22.57 0.17 -0.13
CA ILE A 9 21.54 -0.89 -0.17
C ILE A 9 20.59 -0.77 1.03
N THR A 10 21.09 -0.32 2.18
CA THR A 10 20.30 -0.19 3.42
C THR A 10 19.37 1.02 3.43
N ALA A 11 19.65 2.06 2.64
CA ALA A 11 18.77 3.21 2.51
C ALA A 11 17.55 2.93 1.60
N LEU A 12 17.70 2.05 0.60
CA LEU A 12 16.65 1.80 -0.38
C LEU A 12 15.53 0.91 0.17
N THR A 13 15.85 0.00 1.10
CA THR A 13 14.87 -0.89 1.74
C THR A 13 13.98 -0.17 2.75
N ALA A 14 14.39 0.99 3.27
CA ALA A 14 13.58 1.79 4.19
C ALA A 14 12.48 2.61 3.50
N SER A 15 12.61 2.87 2.19
CA SER A 15 11.64 3.67 1.42
C SER A 15 10.61 2.84 0.65
N MET A 16 10.68 1.52 0.74
CA MET A 16 9.76 0.61 0.06
C MET A 16 9.03 -0.30 1.04
N SER A 17 8.41 0.29 2.07
CA SER A 17 7.07 -0.19 2.44
C SER A 17 6.09 0.29 1.36
N VAL A 18 6.21 -0.28 0.16
CA VAL A 18 5.08 -0.37 -0.75
C VAL A 18 4.14 -1.36 -0.09
N SER A 19 3.38 -0.88 0.90
CA SER A 19 2.15 -1.57 1.28
C SER A 19 1.40 -1.75 -0.02
N ALA A 20 1.24 -3.00 -0.47
CA ALA A 20 0.41 -3.36 -1.61
C ALA A 20 -1.04 -3.03 -1.22
N CYS A 21 -1.36 -1.75 -1.21
CA CYS A 21 -2.64 -1.22 -0.83
C CYS A 21 -3.51 -1.11 -2.10
N GLY A 22 -4.80 -1.42 -1.95
CA GLY A 22 -5.74 -1.36 -3.06
C GLY A 22 -5.95 0.07 -3.56
N LYS A 23 -6.04 0.23 -4.89
CA LYS A 23 -6.43 1.48 -5.56
C LYS A 23 -7.95 1.55 -5.75
N PHE A 24 -8.45 2.58 -6.41
CA PHE A 24 -9.88 2.68 -6.75
C PHE A 24 -10.38 1.40 -7.44
N GLU A 25 -11.49 0.85 -6.97
CA GLU A 25 -12.10 -0.42 -7.43
C GLU A 25 -11.25 -1.68 -7.22
N ASP A 26 -10.08 -1.61 -6.57
CA ASP A 26 -9.41 -2.82 -6.09
C ASP A 26 -10.25 -3.49 -5.03
N TYR A 27 -10.20 -4.82 -5.04
CA TYR A 27 -10.78 -5.63 -4.00
C TYR A 27 -10.04 -5.39 -2.69
N CYS A 28 -10.79 -5.05 -1.63
CA CYS A 28 -10.26 -4.93 -0.29
C CYS A 28 -10.80 -6.06 0.58
N ASN A 29 -10.06 -6.48 1.58
CA ASN A 29 -10.53 -7.45 2.57
C ASN A 29 -9.78 -7.23 3.88
N ASN A 30 -10.04 -8.05 4.90
CA ASN A 30 -9.34 -7.99 6.18
C ASN A 30 -7.80 -8.11 6.05
N ASP A 31 -7.30 -8.76 4.98
CA ASP A 31 -5.87 -8.90 4.69
C ASP A 31 -5.29 -7.77 3.81
N ILE A 32 -6.12 -7.08 3.02
CA ILE A 32 -5.67 -6.07 2.03
C ILE A 32 -6.43 -4.76 2.27
N GLY A 33 -5.74 -3.82 2.89
CA GLY A 33 -6.25 -2.46 3.11
C GLY A 33 -6.17 -1.59 1.85
N CYS A 34 -7.04 -0.58 1.79
CA CYS A 34 -6.98 0.45 0.74
C CYS A 34 -5.87 1.47 1.00
N CYS A 35 -5.35 2.09 -0.05
CA CYS A 35 -4.36 3.16 0.09
C CYS A 35 -4.94 4.40 0.79
N SER A 36 -4.08 5.26 1.34
CA SER A 36 -4.51 6.54 1.90
C SER A 36 -5.32 7.36 0.89
N GLY A 37 -6.47 7.90 1.33
CA GLY A 37 -7.43 8.58 0.46
C GLY A 37 -8.56 7.67 -0.06
N PHE A 38 -8.48 6.36 0.21
CA PHE A 38 -9.51 5.39 -0.10
C PHE A 38 -9.98 4.66 1.16
N TYR A 39 -11.26 4.27 1.20
CA TYR A 39 -11.83 3.44 2.25
C TYR A 39 -12.37 2.13 1.66
N CYS A 40 -12.27 1.06 2.44
CA CYS A 40 -12.81 -0.24 2.06
C CYS A 40 -14.31 -0.26 2.31
N ASN A 41 -15.12 -0.21 1.25
CA ASN A 41 -16.56 -0.34 1.37
C ASN A 41 -16.94 -1.82 1.30
N SER A 42 -17.33 -2.39 2.44
CA SER A 42 -17.74 -3.79 2.54
C SER A 42 -19.26 -3.90 2.40
N THR A 43 -19.71 -4.39 1.25
CA THR A 43 -21.10 -4.82 1.03
C THR A 43 -21.20 -6.32 1.32
N PRO A 44 -22.41 -6.89 1.57
CA PRO A 44 -22.55 -8.32 1.89
C PRO A 44 -22.08 -9.27 0.77
N ASP A 45 -21.85 -8.77 -0.44
CA ASP A 45 -21.46 -9.55 -1.61
C ASP A 45 -19.99 -9.33 -2.00
N LEU A 46 -19.51 -8.08 -1.98
CA LEU A 46 -18.13 -7.72 -2.33
C LEU A 46 -17.61 -6.53 -1.52
N SER A 47 -16.29 -6.42 -1.39
CA SER A 47 -15.63 -5.29 -0.74
C SER A 47 -14.60 -4.66 -1.68
N TYR A 48 -14.68 -3.35 -1.87
CA TYR A 48 -13.84 -2.62 -2.82
C TYR A 48 -13.45 -1.24 -2.27
N CYS A 49 -12.33 -0.72 -2.79
CA CYS A 49 -11.80 0.57 -2.38
C CYS A 49 -12.48 1.73 -3.10
N LEU A 50 -13.08 2.63 -2.32
CA LEU A 50 -13.74 3.87 -2.78
C LEU A 50 -12.99 5.11 -2.29
N PRO A 51 -13.02 6.23 -3.02
CA PRO A 51 -12.38 7.46 -2.58
C PRO A 51 -13.15 8.04 -1.39
N THR A 52 -12.43 8.43 -0.34
CA THR A 52 -13.01 9.25 0.72
C THR A 52 -13.14 10.66 0.18
N ALA A 53 -14.35 11.09 -0.18
CA ALA A 53 -14.62 12.48 -0.50
C ALA A 53 -14.32 13.33 0.74
N ALA A 54 -13.30 14.19 0.64
CA ALA A 54 -12.94 15.18 1.64
C ALA A 54 -13.91 16.37 1.60
#